data_AF-S7VV46-F1
#
_entry.id   AF-S7VV46-F1
#
_cell.length_a   1.000
_cell.length_b   1.000
_cell.length_c   1.000
_cell.angle_alpha   90.00
_cell.angle_beta   90.00
_cell.angle_gamma   90.00
#
_symmetry.space_group_name_H-M   'P 1'
#
loop_
_entity.id
_entity.type
_entity.pdbx_description
1 polymer ?
#
loop_
_entity_poly.entity_id
_entity_poly.type
_entity_poly.pdbx_seq_one_letter_code
_entity_poly.pdbx_strand_id
1 'polypeptide(L)'
;MIKYSWAKYNDKPIHISDVTLEMRKNGSFLNIITNEKMTAYLEGKFKPHFHHLNKTNFSNETYLHEVAKEVFKEAYLNSIENKIPFYLEYPINAECDKHFKQTKIICELGRKTETYDLTQTFDKLKVEKGFDEFVPDIQLLSTKKPTEIIFIEIEVTHKSTQKKLNSGNKIIEIKIENDLDIINLKNNILSFNKVNTQFYNFKLTTITKDFCSQTKKGCRESRKVFVLNKNGSYEFLDYYLESILGEIYSNNDNIKFVDYDLERFYQKGKSESENQIEYLNRKGIQIRECELCRYVGYSRKKINKKDVRLSLFCKFKKESTESESAINCEYFRTKKH
;
A
#
# COMPACT_ATOMS: atom_id res chain seq x y z
N MET A 1 -18.79 -2.31 -40.90
CA MET A 1 -18.59 -3.78 -40.82
C MET A 1 -17.59 -4.04 -39.71
N ILE A 2 -17.97 -4.83 -38.70
CA ILE A 2 -17.08 -5.17 -37.57
C ILE A 2 -15.90 -5.97 -38.14
N LYS A 3 -14.67 -5.61 -37.71
CA LYS A 3 -13.47 -6.40 -38.00
C LYS A 3 -13.20 -7.24 -36.77
N TYR A 4 -13.32 -8.55 -36.94
CA TYR A 4 -13.16 -9.51 -35.85
C TYR A 4 -11.68 -9.81 -35.67
N SER A 5 -11.11 -9.46 -34.52
CA SER A 5 -9.70 -9.72 -34.20
C SER A 5 -9.50 -11.06 -33.48
N TRP A 6 -10.59 -11.70 -33.03
CA TRP A 6 -10.56 -12.95 -32.29
C TRP A 6 -11.40 -14.05 -32.94
N ALA A 7 -10.96 -15.30 -32.78
CA ALA A 7 -11.66 -16.51 -33.16
C ALA A 7 -11.34 -17.64 -32.18
N LYS A 8 -12.00 -18.79 -32.31
CA LYS A 8 -11.59 -20.06 -31.70
C LYS A 8 -10.71 -20.84 -32.68
N TYR A 9 -9.64 -21.41 -32.17
CA TYR A 9 -8.79 -22.38 -32.85
C TYR A 9 -8.49 -23.51 -31.87
N ASN A 10 -8.83 -24.75 -32.23
CA ASN A 10 -8.81 -25.91 -31.32
C ASN A 10 -9.55 -25.62 -30.00
N ASP A 11 -10.77 -25.09 -30.10
CA ASP A 11 -11.65 -24.69 -28.98
C ASP A 11 -11.11 -23.60 -28.04
N LYS A 12 -9.93 -23.02 -28.33
CA LYS A 12 -9.32 -21.95 -27.55
C LYS A 12 -9.38 -20.61 -28.27
N PRO A 13 -9.56 -19.49 -27.55
CA PRO A 13 -9.53 -18.16 -28.14
C PRO A 13 -8.13 -17.81 -28.67
N ILE A 14 -8.07 -17.36 -29.92
CA ILE A 14 -6.86 -16.91 -30.61
C ILE A 14 -7.07 -15.50 -31.16
N HIS A 15 -6.08 -14.63 -30.97
CA HIS A 15 -6.06 -13.31 -31.56
C HIS A 15 -5.40 -13.38 -32.95
N ILE A 16 -5.83 -12.55 -33.88
CA ILE A 16 -5.37 -12.57 -35.27
C ILE A 16 -3.85 -12.34 -35.41
N SER A 17 -3.24 -11.63 -34.46
CA SER A 17 -1.77 -11.45 -34.42
C SER A 17 -1.01 -12.75 -34.21
N ASP A 18 -1.65 -13.75 -33.60
CA ASP A 18 -1.02 -15.00 -33.19
C ASP A 18 -1.21 -16.09 -34.28
N VAL A 19 -1.94 -15.78 -35.36
CA VAL A 19 -2.26 -16.73 -36.43
C VAL A 19 -1.11 -16.79 -37.44
N THR A 20 -0.56 -17.99 -37.63
CA THR A 20 0.47 -18.25 -38.66
C THR A 20 -0.13 -18.67 -40.00
N LEU A 21 0.67 -18.61 -41.07
CA LEU A 21 0.29 -19.13 -42.39
C LEU A 21 -0.01 -20.64 -42.36
N GLU A 22 0.68 -21.40 -41.51
CA GLU A 22 0.44 -22.84 -41.33
C GLU A 22 -0.90 -23.10 -40.66
N MET A 23 -1.20 -22.38 -39.57
CA MET A 23 -2.52 -22.44 -38.91
C MET A 23 -3.63 -22.05 -39.87
N ARG A 24 -3.40 -21.07 -40.74
CA ARG A 24 -4.37 -20.67 -41.76
C ARG A 24 -4.66 -21.76 -42.79
N LYS A 25 -3.65 -22.53 -43.21
CA LYS A 25 -3.80 -23.60 -44.20
C LYS A 25 -4.48 -24.84 -43.61
N ASN A 26 -4.13 -25.19 -42.38
CA ASN A 26 -4.52 -26.45 -41.75
C ASN A 26 -5.69 -26.31 -40.77
N GLY A 27 -6.02 -25.08 -40.38
CA GLY A 27 -6.96 -24.77 -39.30
C GLY A 27 -8.37 -24.47 -39.74
N SER A 28 -9.34 -24.82 -38.89
CA SER A 28 -10.70 -24.30 -38.94
C SER A 28 -10.88 -23.29 -37.81
N PHE A 29 -10.95 -22.00 -38.16
CA PHE A 29 -11.29 -20.96 -37.20
C PHE A 29 -12.80 -20.88 -37.05
N LEU A 30 -13.28 -20.75 -35.82
CA LEU A 30 -14.69 -20.58 -35.52
C LEU A 30 -14.93 -19.23 -34.84
N ASN A 31 -16.06 -18.61 -35.10
CA ASN A 31 -16.46 -17.44 -34.35
C ASN A 31 -16.72 -17.79 -32.88
N ILE A 32 -16.28 -16.95 -31.95
CA ILE A 32 -16.42 -17.22 -30.51
C ILE A 32 -17.90 -17.32 -30.07
N ILE A 33 -18.78 -16.52 -30.68
CA ILE A 33 -20.20 -16.41 -30.34
C ILE A 33 -21.02 -17.48 -31.08
N THR A 34 -20.90 -17.54 -32.41
CA THR A 34 -21.77 -18.40 -33.23
C THR A 34 -21.24 -19.80 -33.48
N ASN A 35 -19.95 -20.04 -33.20
CA ASN A 35 -19.21 -21.22 -33.63
C ASN A 35 -19.25 -21.46 -35.16
N GLU A 36 -19.63 -20.47 -35.97
CA GLU A 36 -19.57 -20.58 -37.43
C GLU A 36 -18.14 -20.44 -37.93
N LYS A 37 -17.85 -21.07 -39.07
CA LYS A 37 -16.53 -21.01 -39.69
C LYS A 37 -16.15 -19.59 -40.12
N MET A 38 -14.90 -19.24 -39.86
CA MET A 38 -14.26 -17.99 -40.25
C MET A 38 -12.98 -18.26 -41.04
N THR A 39 -12.56 -17.27 -41.82
CA THR A 39 -11.28 -17.29 -42.53
C THR A 39 -10.38 -16.18 -42.00
N ALA A 40 -9.11 -16.50 -41.73
CA ALA A 40 -8.11 -15.51 -41.32
C ALA A 40 -7.60 -14.73 -42.55
N TYR A 41 -7.74 -13.41 -42.52
CA TYR A 41 -7.12 -12.48 -43.46
C TYR A 41 -5.84 -11.93 -42.84
N LEU A 42 -4.68 -12.43 -43.27
CA LEU A 42 -3.37 -12.11 -42.67
C LEU A 42 -2.58 -11.06 -43.46
N GLU A 43 -2.74 -11.02 -44.78
CA GLU A 43 -1.92 -10.21 -45.67
C GLU A 43 -2.78 -9.43 -46.67
N GLY A 44 -2.40 -8.17 -46.90
CA GLY A 44 -2.96 -7.31 -47.94
C GLY A 44 -3.22 -5.87 -47.47
N LYS A 45 -4.16 -5.17 -48.10
CA LYS A 45 -4.41 -3.73 -47.89
C LYS A 45 -5.06 -3.41 -46.55
N PHE A 46 -5.73 -4.37 -45.92
CA PHE A 46 -6.44 -4.18 -44.66
C PHE A 46 -5.65 -4.74 -43.49
N LYS A 47 -5.85 -4.16 -42.30
CA LYS A 47 -5.35 -4.74 -41.04
C LYS A 47 -5.81 -6.21 -40.92
N PRO A 48 -4.96 -7.11 -40.38
CA PRO A 48 -5.33 -8.50 -40.18
C PRO A 48 -6.64 -8.61 -39.38
N HIS A 49 -7.54 -9.49 -39.82
CA HIS A 49 -8.81 -9.79 -39.14
C HIS A 49 -9.36 -11.15 -39.59
N PHE A 50 -10.35 -11.65 -38.87
CA PHE A 50 -11.17 -12.79 -39.29
C PHE A 50 -12.41 -12.31 -40.06
N HIS A 51 -12.73 -13.03 -41.13
CA HIS A 51 -13.92 -12.80 -41.95
C HIS A 51 -14.93 -13.93 -41.71
N HIS A 52 -16.20 -13.57 -41.48
CA HIS A 52 -17.27 -14.57 -41.47
C HIS A 52 -17.58 -15.04 -42.87
N LEU A 53 -17.78 -16.36 -43.03
CA LEU A 53 -18.29 -16.90 -44.28
C LEU A 53 -19.81 -16.63 -44.46
N ASN A 54 -20.53 -16.43 -43.36
CA ASN A 54 -21.96 -16.12 -43.32
C ASN A 54 -22.22 -14.71 -42.77
N LYS A 55 -23.36 -14.10 -43.09
CA LYS A 55 -23.75 -12.83 -42.46
C LYS A 55 -24.14 -13.05 -41.00
N THR A 56 -23.37 -12.50 -40.08
CA THR A 56 -23.71 -12.41 -38.65
C THR A 56 -24.09 -10.98 -38.29
N ASN A 57 -25.14 -10.84 -37.46
CA ASN A 57 -25.66 -9.56 -36.99
C ASN A 57 -25.60 -9.51 -35.46
N PHE A 58 -24.42 -9.27 -34.91
CA PHE A 58 -24.27 -8.89 -33.49
C PHE A 58 -23.63 -7.51 -33.39
N SER A 59 -23.93 -6.79 -32.33
CA SER A 59 -23.32 -5.48 -32.08
C SER A 59 -21.83 -5.64 -31.73
N ASN A 60 -21.06 -4.56 -31.87
CA ASN A 60 -19.68 -4.54 -31.42
C ASN A 60 -19.57 -4.80 -29.90
N GLU A 61 -20.57 -4.38 -29.14
CA GLU A 61 -20.67 -4.64 -27.71
C GLU A 61 -20.78 -6.12 -27.40
N THR A 62 -21.72 -6.83 -28.02
CA THR A 62 -21.86 -8.28 -27.84
C THR A 62 -20.58 -9.00 -28.23
N TYR A 63 -19.92 -8.56 -29.30
CA TYR A 63 -18.61 -9.09 -29.68
C TYR A 63 -17.56 -8.92 -28.58
N LEU A 64 -17.35 -7.70 -28.08
CA LEU A 64 -16.34 -7.45 -27.04
C LEU A 64 -16.65 -8.19 -25.74
N HIS A 65 -17.92 -8.22 -25.32
CA HIS A 65 -18.36 -8.85 -24.07
C HIS A 65 -18.11 -10.37 -24.09
N GLU A 66 -18.56 -11.06 -25.14
CA GLU A 66 -18.38 -12.51 -25.28
C GLU A 66 -16.92 -12.92 -25.43
N VAL A 67 -16.15 -12.17 -26.22
CA VAL A 67 -14.73 -12.46 -26.42
C VAL A 67 -13.95 -12.25 -25.12
N ALA A 68 -14.22 -11.18 -24.38
CA ALA A 68 -13.55 -10.92 -23.10
C ALA A 68 -13.84 -12.03 -22.07
N LYS A 69 -15.10 -12.50 -21.97
CA LYS A 69 -15.47 -13.63 -21.10
C LYS A 69 -14.67 -14.89 -21.45
N GLU A 70 -14.64 -15.26 -22.74
CA GLU A 70 -13.95 -16.48 -23.18
C GLU A 70 -12.43 -16.39 -23.00
N VAL A 71 -11.83 -15.23 -23.29
CA VAL A 71 -10.39 -15.01 -23.11
C VAL A 71 -10.00 -15.05 -21.63
N PHE A 72 -10.78 -14.42 -20.75
CA PHE A 72 -10.52 -14.50 -19.31
C PHE A 72 -10.63 -15.93 -18.81
N LYS A 73 -11.70 -16.64 -19.20
CA LYS A 73 -11.92 -18.05 -18.84
C LYS A 73 -10.74 -18.91 -19.24
N GLU A 74 -10.27 -18.81 -20.47
CA GLU A 74 -9.12 -19.60 -20.95
C GLU A 74 -7.85 -19.25 -20.16
N ALA A 75 -7.55 -17.96 -19.97
CA ALA A 75 -6.37 -17.53 -19.22
C ALA A 75 -6.39 -18.06 -17.77
N TYR A 76 -7.55 -18.03 -17.12
CA TYR A 76 -7.72 -18.49 -15.75
C TYR A 76 -7.64 -20.02 -15.63
N LEU A 77 -8.32 -20.78 -16.51
CA LEU A 77 -8.23 -22.24 -16.53
C LEU A 77 -6.82 -22.72 -16.83
N ASN A 78 -6.15 -22.11 -17.81
CA ASN A 78 -4.76 -22.38 -18.11
C ASN A 78 -3.85 -22.13 -16.90
N SER A 79 -4.15 -21.10 -16.11
CA SER A 79 -3.41 -20.81 -14.87
C SER A 79 -3.60 -21.89 -13.82
N ILE A 80 -4.82 -22.40 -13.62
CA ILE A 80 -5.10 -23.53 -12.72
C ILE A 80 -4.39 -24.81 -13.20
N GLU A 81 -4.56 -25.17 -14.48
CA GLU A 81 -4.05 -26.42 -15.05
C GLU A 81 -2.52 -26.49 -14.99
N ASN A 82 -1.85 -25.38 -15.35
CA ASN A 82 -0.40 -25.32 -15.42
C ASN A 82 0.25 -24.80 -14.13
N LYS A 83 -0.54 -24.56 -13.06
CA LYS A 83 -0.07 -24.01 -11.77
C LYS A 83 0.69 -22.69 -11.93
N ILE A 84 0.21 -21.85 -12.85
CA ILE A 84 0.72 -20.49 -13.05
C ILE A 84 -0.10 -19.57 -12.14
N PRO A 85 0.54 -18.73 -11.31
CA PRO A 85 -0.20 -17.80 -10.46
C PRO A 85 -1.07 -16.84 -11.26
N PHE A 86 -2.29 -16.59 -10.77
CA PHE A 86 -3.16 -15.54 -11.28
C PHE A 86 -3.34 -14.49 -10.19
N TYR A 87 -2.63 -13.38 -10.31
CA TYR A 87 -2.52 -12.40 -9.24
C TYR A 87 -3.71 -11.44 -9.17
N LEU A 88 -4.16 -11.19 -7.96
CA LEU A 88 -5.01 -10.08 -7.56
C LEU A 88 -4.15 -9.08 -6.79
N GLU A 89 -3.97 -7.89 -7.34
CA GLU A 89 -3.46 -6.74 -6.60
C GLU A 89 -4.61 -5.97 -5.96
N TYR A 90 -4.52 -5.76 -4.66
CA TYR A 90 -5.56 -5.09 -3.86
C TYR A 90 -4.93 -4.15 -2.82
N PRO A 91 -5.65 -3.11 -2.39
CA PRO A 91 -5.15 -2.19 -1.38
C PRO A 91 -5.25 -2.81 0.01
N ILE A 92 -4.24 -2.55 0.82
CA ILE A 92 -4.21 -2.83 2.26
C ILE A 92 -3.83 -1.58 3.04
N ASN A 93 -4.19 -1.53 4.32
CA ASN A 93 -3.49 -0.67 5.28
C ASN A 93 -2.31 -1.44 5.83
N ALA A 94 -1.11 -0.86 5.73
CA ALA A 94 0.10 -1.49 6.20
C ALA A 94 0.51 -0.91 7.56
N GLU A 95 0.62 -1.79 8.55
CA GLU A 95 1.14 -1.49 9.87
C GLU A 95 2.44 -2.26 10.09
N CYS A 96 3.44 -1.58 10.66
CA CYS A 96 4.71 -2.18 10.99
C CYS A 96 4.91 -2.30 12.51
N ASP A 97 5.15 -3.52 12.96
CA ASP A 97 5.32 -3.90 14.37
C ASP A 97 6.77 -4.20 14.77
N LYS A 98 7.73 -3.98 13.86
CA LYS A 98 9.18 -4.21 14.07
C LYS A 98 9.65 -3.73 15.45
N HIS A 99 9.26 -2.53 15.84
CA HIS A 99 9.70 -1.87 17.07
C HIS A 99 8.70 -2.01 18.23
N PHE A 100 7.55 -2.64 18.00
CA PHE A 100 6.44 -2.67 18.96
C PHE A 100 6.83 -3.31 20.29
N LYS A 101 7.67 -4.34 20.29
CA LYS A 101 8.11 -4.99 21.53
C LYS A 101 8.81 -4.02 22.49
N GLN A 102 9.67 -3.15 21.95
CA GLN A 102 10.45 -2.17 22.70
C GLN A 102 9.67 -0.89 22.99
N THR A 103 8.95 -0.37 22.00
CA THR A 103 8.39 0.98 22.06
C THR A 103 6.88 1.00 22.35
N LYS A 104 6.19 -0.13 22.17
CA LYS A 104 4.71 -0.24 22.12
C LYS A 104 4.06 0.62 21.03
N ILE A 105 4.84 1.06 20.05
CA ILE A 105 4.38 1.85 18.91
C ILE A 105 4.22 0.94 17.70
N ILE A 106 3.05 1.01 17.07
CA ILE A 106 2.81 0.50 15.73
C ILE A 106 3.09 1.63 14.75
N CYS A 107 3.86 1.34 13.71
CA CYS A 107 4.19 2.31 12.67
C CYS A 107 3.15 2.23 11.56
N GLU A 108 2.31 3.25 11.42
CA GLU A 108 1.28 3.32 10.39
C GLU A 108 1.92 3.73 9.06
N LEU A 109 2.07 2.78 8.13
CA LEU A 109 2.68 3.05 6.81
C LEU A 109 1.66 3.48 5.76
N GLY A 110 0.39 3.59 6.15
CA GLY A 110 -0.72 3.96 5.27
C GLY A 110 -1.06 2.88 4.25
N ARG A 111 -1.63 3.30 3.12
CA ARG A 111 -2.07 2.36 2.07
C ARG A 111 -0.89 1.79 1.29
N LYS A 112 -0.90 0.47 1.10
CA LYS A 112 0.01 -0.26 0.22
C LYS A 112 -0.76 -1.19 -0.70
N THR A 113 -0.08 -1.67 -1.74
CA THR A 113 -0.57 -2.73 -2.61
C THR A 113 0.02 -4.06 -2.14
N GLU A 114 -0.82 -5.07 -1.99
CA GLU A 114 -0.40 -6.46 -1.83
C GLU A 114 -0.89 -7.30 -3.00
N THR A 115 -0.21 -8.41 -3.24
CA THR A 115 -0.54 -9.38 -4.27
C THR A 115 -1.05 -10.67 -3.62
N TYR A 116 -2.06 -11.26 -4.25
CA TYR A 116 -2.62 -12.54 -3.84
C TYR A 116 -2.86 -13.43 -5.05
N ASP A 117 -2.40 -14.66 -5.01
CA ASP A 117 -2.65 -15.62 -6.08
C ASP A 117 -4.05 -16.23 -5.93
N LEU A 118 -4.96 -15.84 -6.83
CA LEU A 118 -6.35 -16.30 -6.84
C LEU A 118 -6.43 -17.82 -6.99
N THR A 119 -5.53 -18.44 -7.74
CA THR A 119 -5.57 -19.89 -8.03
C THR A 119 -5.35 -20.75 -6.78
N GLN A 120 -4.74 -20.19 -5.73
CA GLN A 120 -4.52 -20.92 -4.46
C GLN A 120 -5.81 -21.24 -3.72
N THR A 121 -6.84 -20.41 -3.90
CA THR A 121 -8.14 -20.57 -3.22
C THR A 121 -9.27 -20.80 -4.20
N PHE A 122 -9.30 -20.11 -5.34
CA PHE A 122 -10.35 -20.22 -6.33
C PHE A 122 -9.92 -21.14 -7.47
N ASP A 123 -10.08 -22.43 -7.27
CA ASP A 123 -9.63 -23.51 -8.16
C ASP A 123 -10.68 -23.94 -9.19
N LYS A 124 -11.85 -23.28 -9.21
CA LYS A 124 -12.92 -23.51 -10.18
C LYS A 124 -13.47 -22.20 -10.71
N LEU A 125 -14.02 -22.25 -11.91
CA LEU A 125 -14.79 -21.15 -12.47
C LEU A 125 -16.10 -21.62 -13.12
N LYS A 126 -17.08 -20.73 -13.19
CA LYS A 126 -18.34 -20.92 -13.93
C LYS A 126 -18.65 -19.66 -14.73
N VAL A 127 -19.14 -19.83 -15.96
CA VAL A 127 -19.57 -18.72 -16.83
C VAL A 127 -21.09 -18.68 -16.87
N GLU A 128 -21.68 -17.49 -16.73
CA GLU A 128 -23.13 -17.21 -16.84
C GLU A 128 -24.03 -18.17 -16.04
N LYS A 129 -23.55 -18.60 -14.88
CA LYS A 129 -24.34 -19.42 -13.95
C LYS A 129 -25.01 -18.49 -12.95
N GLY A 130 -26.27 -18.78 -12.61
CA GLY A 130 -26.96 -18.06 -11.55
C GLY A 130 -26.29 -18.26 -10.19
N PHE A 131 -26.27 -17.20 -9.39
CA PHE A 131 -25.96 -17.21 -7.96
C PHE A 131 -26.95 -16.29 -7.25
N ASP A 132 -27.75 -16.87 -6.35
CA ASP A 132 -28.94 -16.22 -5.80
C ASP A 132 -29.84 -15.65 -6.91
N GLU A 133 -30.00 -14.33 -6.93
CA GLU A 133 -30.80 -13.57 -7.90
C GLU A 133 -29.96 -12.93 -9.02
N PHE A 134 -28.65 -13.15 -9.01
CA PHE A 134 -27.72 -12.55 -9.97
C PHE A 134 -27.19 -13.59 -10.96
N VAL A 135 -26.93 -13.15 -12.18
CA VAL A 135 -26.13 -13.90 -13.16
C VAL A 135 -24.87 -13.07 -13.39
N PRO A 136 -23.75 -13.42 -12.74
CA PRO A 136 -22.45 -12.84 -13.07
C PRO A 136 -21.90 -13.44 -14.37
N ASP A 137 -21.10 -12.65 -15.09
CA ASP A 137 -20.44 -13.11 -16.30
C ASP A 137 -19.55 -14.33 -15.99
N ILE A 138 -18.71 -14.21 -14.96
CA ILE A 138 -17.86 -15.31 -14.46
C ILE A 138 -17.89 -15.35 -12.92
N GLN A 139 -17.99 -16.55 -12.36
CA GLN A 139 -17.80 -16.84 -10.95
C GLN A 139 -16.47 -17.55 -10.74
N LEU A 140 -15.64 -17.04 -9.83
CA LEU A 140 -14.50 -17.75 -9.28
C LEU A 140 -14.93 -18.43 -7.98
N LEU A 141 -14.69 -19.73 -7.88
CA LEU A 141 -15.20 -20.60 -6.83
C LEU A 141 -14.06 -21.34 -6.13
N SER A 142 -14.19 -21.52 -4.82
CA SER A 142 -13.26 -22.34 -4.04
C SER A 142 -13.87 -23.70 -3.68
N THR A 143 -13.15 -24.79 -3.95
CA THR A 143 -13.51 -26.11 -3.42
C THR A 143 -13.28 -26.21 -1.91
N LYS A 144 -12.27 -25.52 -1.39
CA LYS A 144 -11.92 -25.52 0.04
C LYS A 144 -12.87 -24.63 0.86
N LYS A 145 -13.38 -23.55 0.26
CA LYS A 145 -14.28 -22.59 0.89
C LYS A 145 -15.47 -22.27 -0.01
N PRO A 146 -16.47 -23.16 -0.12
CA PRO A 146 -17.58 -23.01 -1.07
C PRO A 146 -18.41 -21.72 -0.93
N THR A 147 -18.34 -21.06 0.24
CA THR A 147 -19.00 -19.79 0.52
C THR A 147 -18.21 -18.57 0.04
N GLU A 148 -16.92 -18.71 -0.28
CA GLU A 148 -16.10 -17.64 -0.86
C GLU A 148 -16.22 -17.67 -2.38
N ILE A 149 -16.82 -16.62 -2.93
CA ILE A 149 -17.04 -16.44 -4.37
C ILE A 149 -16.62 -15.03 -4.77
N ILE A 150 -16.01 -14.90 -5.94
CA ILE A 150 -15.74 -13.61 -6.58
C ILE A 150 -16.47 -13.59 -7.92
N PHE A 151 -17.21 -12.52 -8.18
CA PHE A 151 -17.78 -12.26 -9.50
C PHE A 151 -16.79 -11.45 -10.32
N ILE A 152 -16.56 -11.86 -11.55
CA ILE A 152 -15.90 -11.05 -12.57
C ILE A 152 -17.01 -10.60 -13.53
N GLU A 153 -17.12 -9.29 -13.72
CA GLU A 153 -18.12 -8.65 -14.59
C GLU A 153 -17.39 -7.90 -15.70
N ILE A 154 -17.83 -8.04 -16.94
CA ILE A 154 -17.27 -7.37 -18.10
C ILE A 154 -18.17 -6.18 -18.45
N GLU A 155 -17.68 -4.97 -18.25
CA GLU A 155 -18.36 -3.74 -18.65
C GLU A 155 -17.91 -3.35 -20.06
N VAL A 156 -18.83 -3.29 -21.03
CA VAL A 156 -18.57 -2.70 -22.35
C VAL A 156 -19.29 -1.36 -22.47
N THR A 157 -20.62 -1.37 -22.59
CA THR A 157 -21.42 -0.13 -22.49
C THR A 157 -22.28 -0.07 -21.23
N HIS A 158 -22.63 -1.23 -20.66
CA HIS A 158 -23.46 -1.35 -19.49
C HIS A 158 -22.68 -1.82 -18.27
N LYS A 159 -22.81 -1.06 -17.18
CA LYS A 159 -22.28 -1.40 -15.85
C LYS A 159 -23.17 -2.38 -15.12
N SER A 160 -22.59 -3.04 -14.13
CA SER A 160 -23.32 -3.79 -13.12
C SER A 160 -24.38 -2.92 -12.45
N THR A 161 -25.55 -3.52 -12.20
CA THR A 161 -26.64 -2.81 -11.53
C THR A 161 -26.27 -2.46 -10.10
N GLN A 162 -26.78 -1.34 -9.58
CA GLN A 162 -26.54 -0.93 -8.19
C GLN A 162 -26.99 -1.99 -7.18
N LYS A 163 -28.06 -2.74 -7.50
CA LYS A 163 -28.53 -3.88 -6.69
C LYS A 163 -27.45 -4.95 -6.57
N LYS A 164 -26.80 -5.31 -7.68
CA LYS A 164 -25.68 -6.28 -7.70
C LYS A 164 -24.48 -5.74 -6.92
N LEU A 165 -24.09 -4.49 -7.15
CA LEU A 165 -22.97 -3.84 -6.47
C LEU A 165 -23.16 -3.76 -4.94
N ASN A 166 -24.40 -3.56 -4.47
CA ASN A 166 -24.74 -3.49 -3.06
C ASN A 166 -25.05 -4.85 -2.41
N SER A 167 -24.90 -5.96 -3.13
CA SER A 167 -25.23 -7.31 -2.63
C SER A 167 -24.27 -7.83 -1.55
N GLY A 168 -23.12 -7.17 -1.35
CA GLY A 168 -22.05 -7.65 -0.46
C GLY A 168 -21.15 -8.71 -1.08
N ASN A 169 -21.48 -9.23 -2.27
CA ASN A 169 -20.61 -10.14 -3.03
C ASN A 169 -19.37 -9.42 -3.55
N LYS A 170 -18.20 -10.05 -3.46
CA LYS A 170 -16.96 -9.50 -4.02
C LYS A 170 -17.08 -9.47 -5.53
N ILE A 171 -17.00 -8.28 -6.13
CA ILE A 171 -17.14 -8.09 -7.58
C ILE A 171 -15.90 -7.36 -8.11
N ILE A 172 -15.29 -7.90 -9.16
CA ILE A 172 -14.28 -7.22 -9.95
C ILE A 172 -14.90 -6.91 -11.31
N GLU A 173 -15.17 -5.63 -11.56
CA GLU A 173 -15.72 -5.15 -12.81
C GLU A 173 -14.60 -4.65 -13.71
N ILE A 174 -14.49 -5.20 -14.93
CA ILE A 174 -13.42 -4.90 -15.87
C ILE A 174 -14.04 -4.24 -17.09
N LYS A 175 -13.65 -2.99 -17.35
CA LYS A 175 -14.08 -2.24 -18.52
C LYS A 175 -13.26 -2.64 -19.75
N ILE A 176 -13.97 -3.00 -20.83
CA ILE A 176 -13.42 -3.38 -22.13
C ILE A 176 -13.92 -2.40 -23.18
N GLU A 177 -13.01 -1.59 -23.70
CA GLU A 177 -13.32 -0.62 -24.77
C GLU A 177 -12.86 -1.13 -26.14
N ASN A 178 -11.81 -1.95 -26.16
CA ASN A 178 -11.18 -2.43 -27.40
C ASN A 178 -10.43 -3.76 -27.23
N ASP A 179 -9.90 -4.30 -28.33
CA ASP A 179 -9.18 -5.59 -28.33
C ASP A 179 -7.92 -5.59 -27.44
N LEU A 180 -7.24 -4.45 -27.24
CA LEU A 180 -6.06 -4.40 -26.36
C LEU A 180 -6.44 -4.70 -24.90
N ASP A 181 -7.62 -4.26 -24.46
CA ASP A 181 -8.11 -4.57 -23.11
C ASP A 181 -8.31 -6.08 -22.94
N ILE A 182 -8.83 -6.74 -23.98
CA ILE A 182 -9.01 -8.20 -24.02
C ILE A 182 -7.66 -8.92 -24.01
N ILE A 183 -6.68 -8.46 -24.79
CA ILE A 183 -5.32 -9.03 -24.79
C ILE A 183 -4.73 -8.95 -23.37
N ASN A 184 -4.94 -7.84 -22.66
CA ASN A 184 -4.44 -7.65 -21.31
C ASN A 184 -5.02 -8.62 -20.27
N LEU A 185 -6.17 -9.27 -20.54
CA LEU A 185 -6.74 -10.30 -19.67
C LEU A 185 -5.84 -11.56 -19.61
N LYS A 186 -4.99 -11.78 -20.62
CA LYS A 186 -4.03 -12.89 -20.66
C LYS A 186 -2.82 -12.69 -19.72
N ASN A 187 -2.64 -11.51 -19.12
CA ASN A 187 -1.47 -11.21 -18.30
C ASN A 187 -1.53 -11.80 -16.87
N ASN A 188 -2.55 -12.61 -16.56
CA ASN A 188 -2.73 -13.27 -15.26
C ASN A 188 -2.68 -12.31 -14.06
N ILE A 189 -3.14 -11.06 -14.24
CA ILE A 189 -3.15 -10.04 -13.18
C ILE A 189 -4.36 -9.10 -13.26
N LEU A 190 -5.13 -9.07 -12.18
CA LEU A 190 -6.17 -8.08 -11.91
C LEU A 190 -5.64 -7.09 -10.87
N SER A 191 -5.75 -5.80 -11.16
CA SER A 191 -5.19 -4.77 -10.28
C SER A 191 -6.17 -3.64 -10.05
N PHE A 192 -6.37 -3.28 -8.78
CA PHE A 192 -7.20 -2.14 -8.38
C PHE A 192 -6.63 -0.78 -8.84
N ASN A 193 -5.35 -0.73 -9.22
CA ASN A 193 -4.71 0.48 -9.73
C ASN A 193 -4.97 0.70 -11.22
N LYS A 194 -5.52 -0.29 -11.94
CA LYS A 194 -5.87 -0.14 -13.35
C LYS A 194 -7.13 0.70 -13.47
N VAL A 195 -7.08 1.74 -14.30
CA VAL A 195 -8.20 2.68 -14.53
C VAL A 195 -9.45 1.96 -15.03
N ASN A 196 -9.28 0.86 -15.76
CA ASN A 196 -10.37 0.06 -16.31
C ASN A 196 -10.79 -1.12 -15.42
N THR A 197 -10.41 -1.14 -14.14
CA THR A 197 -10.81 -2.22 -13.21
C THR A 197 -11.32 -1.63 -11.90
N GLN A 198 -12.51 -2.06 -11.48
CA GLN A 198 -13.16 -1.61 -10.25
C GLN A 198 -13.44 -2.79 -9.34
N PHE A 199 -13.24 -2.57 -8.04
CA PHE A 199 -13.36 -3.60 -7.01
C PHE A 199 -14.48 -3.18 -6.05
N TYR A 200 -15.51 -4.01 -5.94
CA TYR A 200 -16.65 -3.77 -5.05
C TYR A 200 -16.71 -4.83 -3.95
N ASN A 201 -17.09 -4.40 -2.75
CA ASN A 201 -17.23 -5.24 -1.55
C ASN A 201 -15.93 -5.96 -1.11
N PHE A 202 -14.77 -5.51 -1.60
CA PHE A 202 -13.48 -5.89 -1.03
C PHE A 202 -13.24 -5.07 0.24
N LYS A 203 -13.13 -5.76 1.38
CA LYS A 203 -12.81 -5.11 2.65
C LYS A 203 -11.34 -4.70 2.64
N LEU A 204 -11.08 -3.43 2.91
CA LEU A 204 -9.73 -2.94 3.18
C LEU A 204 -9.24 -3.60 4.46
N THR A 205 -8.22 -4.45 4.33
CA THR A 205 -7.63 -5.16 5.46
C THR A 205 -6.41 -4.42 5.97
N THR A 206 -6.24 -4.42 7.29
CA THR A 206 -4.99 -4.02 7.92
C THR A 206 -4.10 -5.24 8.05
N ILE A 207 -2.89 -5.15 7.52
CA ILE A 207 -1.86 -6.18 7.68
C ILE A 207 -0.78 -5.60 8.57
N THR A 208 -0.46 -6.32 9.64
CA THR A 208 0.60 -5.98 10.58
C THR A 208 1.75 -6.98 10.42
N LYS A 209 2.92 -6.51 9.98
CA LYS A 209 4.16 -7.32 9.85
C LYS A 209 5.38 -6.42 9.81
N ASP A 210 6.60 -6.99 9.81
CA ASP A 210 7.83 -6.22 9.62
C ASP A 210 7.97 -5.70 8.16
N PHE A 211 7.26 -4.61 7.87
CA PHE A 211 7.45 -3.83 6.66
C PHE A 211 8.63 -2.86 6.76
N CYS A 212 9.01 -2.43 7.96
CA CYS A 212 10.02 -1.38 8.13
C CYS A 212 11.39 -1.86 7.65
N SER A 213 11.76 -3.13 7.93
CA SER A 213 13.01 -3.73 7.47
C SER A 213 13.11 -3.86 5.95
N GLN A 214 11.98 -3.89 5.25
CA GLN A 214 11.92 -3.98 3.79
C GLN A 214 12.11 -2.62 3.11
N THR A 215 12.08 -1.53 3.88
CA THR A 215 12.20 -0.18 3.34
C THR A 215 13.55 0.43 3.73
N LYS A 216 14.22 1.10 2.80
CA LYS A 216 15.46 1.86 3.09
C LYS A 216 15.28 2.94 4.16
N LYS A 217 14.03 3.31 4.45
CA LYS A 217 13.64 4.47 5.25
C LYS A 217 13.02 4.10 6.61
N GLY A 218 12.80 2.81 6.88
CA GLY A 218 12.27 2.30 8.15
C GLY A 218 10.91 2.89 8.55
N CYS A 219 10.68 2.99 9.86
CA CYS A 219 9.53 3.67 10.41
C CYS A 219 9.66 5.20 10.33
N ARG A 220 8.73 5.85 9.62
CA ARG A 220 8.68 7.32 9.42
C ARG A 220 7.65 8.04 10.27
N GLU A 221 7.17 7.34 11.27
CA GLU A 221 6.27 7.90 12.25
C GLU A 221 7.05 8.90 13.11
N SER A 222 6.60 10.16 13.15
CA SER A 222 7.20 11.17 14.02
C SER A 222 6.80 10.89 15.46
N ARG A 223 7.76 10.92 16.38
CA ARG A 223 7.53 10.64 17.79
C ARG A 223 8.35 11.58 18.65
N LYS A 224 7.75 12.07 19.72
CA LYS A 224 8.48 12.66 20.85
C LYS A 224 8.88 11.57 21.84
N VAL A 225 10.17 11.49 22.14
CA VAL A 225 10.77 10.49 23.04
C VAL A 225 11.64 11.20 24.07
N PHE A 226 11.54 10.79 25.32
CA PHE A 226 12.43 11.27 26.38
C PHE A 226 13.54 10.26 26.64
N VAL A 227 14.79 10.72 26.72
CA VAL A 227 15.94 9.88 27.07
C VAL A 227 16.64 10.45 28.30
N LEU A 228 16.91 9.59 29.28
CA LEU A 228 17.69 9.91 30.48
C LEU A 228 18.97 9.09 30.46
N ASN A 229 20.12 9.76 30.57
CA ASN A 229 21.43 9.14 30.63
C ASN A 229 21.85 8.79 32.06
N LYS A 230 22.81 7.87 32.19
CA LYS A 230 23.35 7.39 33.48
C LYS A 230 24.05 8.50 34.28
N ASN A 231 24.66 9.47 33.60
CA ASN A 231 25.27 10.66 34.22
C ASN A 231 24.22 11.70 34.69
N GLY A 232 22.93 11.48 34.41
CA GLY A 232 21.84 12.38 34.78
C GLY A 232 21.52 13.46 33.74
N SER A 233 22.22 13.51 32.59
CA SER A 233 21.76 14.33 31.46
C SER A 233 20.50 13.72 30.84
N TYR A 234 19.70 14.56 30.19
CA TYR A 234 18.49 14.13 29.52
C TYR A 234 18.28 14.91 28.22
N GLU A 235 17.43 14.37 27.35
CA GLU A 235 17.07 14.97 26.07
C GLU A 235 15.62 14.62 25.70
N PHE A 236 15.02 15.50 24.88
CA PHE A 236 13.72 15.31 24.26
C PHE A 236 13.94 15.22 22.76
N LEU A 237 13.80 14.02 22.20
CA LEU A 237 13.94 13.76 20.77
C LEU A 237 12.58 13.90 20.10
N ASP A 238 12.51 14.61 18.98
CA ASP A 238 11.26 14.84 18.23
C ASP A 238 11.52 14.73 16.72
N TYR A 239 11.49 13.51 16.20
CA TYR A 239 11.66 13.20 14.78
C TYR A 239 11.25 11.74 14.49
N TYR A 240 11.64 11.18 13.33
CA TYR A 240 11.24 9.83 12.92
C TYR A 240 11.73 8.73 13.88
N LEU A 241 10.84 7.82 14.26
CA LEU A 241 11.11 6.73 15.20
C LEU A 241 12.33 5.88 14.83
N GLU A 242 12.53 5.55 13.54
CA GLU A 242 13.70 4.76 13.13
C GLU A 242 15.02 5.47 13.45
N SER A 243 15.06 6.80 13.25
CA SER A 243 16.25 7.60 13.54
C SER A 243 16.48 7.68 15.05
N ILE A 244 15.42 7.86 15.84
CA ILE A 244 15.50 7.92 17.31
C ILE A 244 16.08 6.62 17.86
N LEU A 245 15.58 5.49 17.34
CA LEU A 245 16.08 4.17 17.72
C LEU A 245 17.56 4.01 17.33
N GLY A 246 17.97 4.48 16.15
CA GLY A 246 19.38 4.48 15.74
C GLY A 246 20.30 5.21 16.73
N GLU A 247 19.86 6.37 17.23
CA GLU A 247 20.60 7.16 18.24
C GLU A 247 20.66 6.45 19.60
N ILE A 248 19.52 5.89 20.05
CA ILE A 248 19.43 5.11 21.28
C ILE A 248 20.32 3.88 21.22
N TYR A 249 20.31 3.13 20.11
CA TYR A 249 21.15 1.94 19.95
C TYR A 249 22.64 2.29 19.97
N SER A 250 23.03 3.39 19.34
CA SER A 250 24.42 3.85 19.31
C SER A 250 24.94 4.28 20.69
N ASN A 251 24.03 4.72 21.58
CA ASN A 251 24.36 5.25 22.90
C ASN A 251 23.86 4.38 24.07
N ASN A 252 23.44 3.14 23.81
CA ASN A 252 22.72 2.31 24.78
C ASN A 252 23.47 2.12 26.11
N ASP A 253 24.81 2.05 26.07
CA ASP A 253 25.65 1.93 27.26
C ASP A 253 25.59 3.16 28.19
N ASN A 254 25.23 4.32 27.67
CA ASN A 254 25.10 5.57 28.42
C ASN A 254 23.67 5.87 28.87
N ILE A 255 22.68 5.18 28.30
CA ILE A 255 21.26 5.42 28.57
C ILE A 255 20.83 4.68 29.84
N LYS A 256 20.09 5.38 30.69
CA LYS A 256 19.47 4.83 31.90
C LYS A 256 18.01 4.46 31.66
N PHE A 257 17.27 5.30 30.93
CA PHE A 257 15.84 5.14 30.72
C PHE A 257 15.40 5.87 29.44
N VAL A 258 14.42 5.29 28.74
CA VAL A 258 13.76 5.90 27.59
C VAL A 258 12.25 5.83 27.79
N ASP A 259 11.55 6.96 27.62
CA ASP A 259 10.09 7.02 27.57
C ASP A 259 9.63 7.32 26.14
N TYR A 260 9.08 6.28 25.48
CA TYR A 260 8.53 6.38 24.13
C TYR A 260 7.11 6.94 24.10
N ASP A 261 6.48 7.18 25.25
CA ASP A 261 5.07 7.57 25.39
C ASP A 261 4.92 9.00 25.96
N LEU A 262 5.96 9.82 25.75
CA LEU A 262 6.07 11.19 26.25
C LEU A 262 4.87 12.07 25.86
N GLU A 263 4.36 11.90 24.64
CA GLU A 263 3.27 12.72 24.08
C GLU A 263 1.99 12.64 24.91
N ARG A 264 1.73 11.54 25.61
CA ARG A 264 0.53 11.40 26.48
C ARG A 264 0.54 12.36 27.67
N PHE A 265 1.71 12.88 28.04
CA PHE A 265 1.85 13.81 29.15
C PHE A 265 1.66 15.27 28.74
N TYR A 266 1.63 15.55 27.43
CA TYR A 266 1.55 16.92 26.91
C TYR A 266 0.13 17.46 26.97
N GLN A 267 -0.01 18.68 27.50
CA GLN A 267 -1.29 19.35 27.62
C GLN A 267 -1.50 20.33 26.48
N LYS A 268 -2.71 20.29 25.91
CA LYS A 268 -3.15 21.23 24.88
C LYS A 268 -3.23 22.64 25.49
N GLY A 269 -2.55 23.60 24.87
CA GLY A 269 -2.51 25.00 25.31
C GLY A 269 -1.28 25.40 26.11
N LYS A 270 -0.41 24.45 26.50
CA LYS A 270 0.93 24.75 27.02
C LYS A 270 1.95 24.79 25.89
N SER A 271 2.97 25.62 26.06
CA SER A 271 4.16 25.59 25.20
C SER A 271 4.93 24.28 25.37
N GLU A 272 5.77 23.96 24.38
CA GLU A 272 6.63 22.77 24.42
C GLU A 272 7.50 22.73 25.69
N SER A 273 8.12 23.86 26.05
CA SER A 273 8.99 23.96 27.23
C SER A 273 8.23 23.76 28.54
N GLU A 274 7.01 24.30 28.65
CA GLU A 274 6.16 24.08 29.83
C GLU A 274 5.78 22.60 29.99
N ASN A 275 5.45 21.92 28.88
CA ASN A 275 5.15 20.49 28.88
C ASN A 275 6.36 19.65 29.30
N GLN A 276 7.55 19.99 28.81
CA GLN A 276 8.81 19.32 29.17
C GLN A 276 9.14 19.49 30.67
N ILE A 277 9.05 20.72 31.19
CA ILE A 277 9.29 20.99 32.62
C ILE A 277 8.30 20.22 33.49
N GLU A 278 7.02 20.23 33.12
CA GLU A 278 6.00 19.48 33.86
C GLU A 278 6.26 17.97 33.84
N TYR A 279 6.65 17.43 32.67
CA TYR A 279 7.01 16.02 32.54
C TYR A 279 8.18 15.65 33.47
N LEU A 280 9.26 16.44 33.49
CA LEU A 280 10.41 16.21 34.36
C LEU A 280 10.00 16.23 35.85
N ASN A 281 9.18 17.21 36.25
CA ASN A 281 8.66 17.32 37.61
C ASN A 281 7.83 16.09 38.00
N ARG A 282 6.92 15.64 37.12
CA ARG A 282 6.08 14.44 37.37
C ARG A 282 6.90 13.17 37.52
N LYS A 283 7.98 13.03 36.76
CA LYS A 283 8.90 11.88 36.84
C LYS A 283 9.90 11.99 37.98
N GLY A 284 9.88 13.09 38.75
CA GLY A 284 10.82 13.32 39.85
C GLY A 284 12.27 13.48 39.39
N ILE A 285 12.48 13.91 38.15
CA ILE A 285 13.82 14.07 37.57
C ILE A 285 14.36 15.42 38.02
N GLN A 286 15.50 15.39 38.71
CA GLN A 286 16.13 16.61 39.20
C GLN A 286 16.74 17.39 38.04
N ILE A 287 16.13 18.52 37.69
CA ILE A 287 16.59 19.40 36.61
C ILE A 287 17.89 20.08 37.06
N ARG A 288 18.98 19.81 36.33
CA ARG A 288 20.31 20.38 36.57
C ARG A 288 20.77 21.20 35.38
N GLU A 289 20.20 22.39 35.26
CA GLU A 289 20.54 23.36 34.22
C GLU A 289 21.16 24.61 34.83
N CYS A 290 22.22 25.15 34.23
CA CYS A 290 22.92 26.33 34.77
C CYS A 290 21.97 27.51 34.96
N GLU A 291 20.93 27.65 34.14
CA GLU A 291 19.92 28.71 34.26
C GLU A 291 19.13 28.65 35.59
N LEU A 292 18.93 27.44 36.09
CA LEU A 292 18.25 27.14 37.35
C LEU A 292 19.21 27.14 38.55
N CYS A 293 20.51 27.24 38.31
CA CYS A 293 21.52 27.31 39.36
C CYS A 293 21.53 28.69 40.03
N ARG A 294 21.65 28.73 41.37
CA ARG A 294 21.76 29.97 42.15
C ARG A 294 22.97 30.82 41.78
N TYR A 295 23.99 30.20 41.19
CA TYR A 295 25.23 30.86 40.79
C TYR A 295 25.22 31.38 39.36
N VAL A 296 24.08 31.33 38.65
CA VAL A 296 24.01 31.85 37.29
C VAL A 296 24.11 33.37 37.25
N GLY A 297 24.82 33.85 36.25
CA GLY A 297 24.81 35.22 35.75
C GLY A 297 24.79 35.20 34.23
N TYR A 298 24.61 36.38 33.65
CA TYR A 298 24.70 36.57 32.21
C TYR A 298 25.84 37.51 31.91
N SER A 299 26.77 37.10 31.05
CA SER A 299 27.80 37.96 30.50
C SER A 299 27.32 38.52 29.17
N ARG A 300 27.55 39.82 28.96
CA ARG A 300 27.22 40.49 27.68
C ARG A 300 28.45 40.40 26.78
N LYS A 301 28.37 39.59 25.73
CA LYS A 301 29.37 39.58 24.67
C LYS A 301 28.87 40.48 23.54
N LYS A 302 29.56 41.59 23.30
CA LYS A 302 29.32 42.41 22.10
C LYS A 302 29.76 41.60 20.90
N ILE A 303 28.83 41.31 20.00
CA ILE A 303 29.15 40.69 18.71
C ILE A 303 29.57 41.82 17.77
N ASN A 304 28.69 42.80 17.58
CA ASN A 304 28.91 44.00 16.74
C ASN A 304 28.39 45.28 17.43
N LYS A 305 28.52 46.46 16.79
CA LYS A 305 28.04 47.76 17.35
C LYS A 305 26.54 47.78 17.73
N LYS A 306 25.72 46.87 17.19
CA LYS A 306 24.27 46.82 17.40
C LYS A 306 23.74 45.53 18.07
N ASP A 307 24.56 44.48 18.19
CA ASP A 307 24.12 43.17 18.72
C ASP A 307 24.94 42.74 19.94
N VAL A 308 24.23 42.46 21.03
CA VAL A 308 24.78 41.92 22.28
C VAL A 308 24.16 40.55 22.50
N ARG A 309 24.98 39.50 22.52
CA ARG A 309 24.54 38.16 22.93
C ARG A 309 24.80 38.00 24.42
N LEU A 310 23.74 37.61 25.14
CA LEU A 310 23.86 37.18 26.52
C LEU A 310 24.35 35.73 26.51
N SER A 311 25.51 35.48 27.10
CA SER A 311 26.03 34.13 27.36
C SER A 311 25.89 33.82 28.84
N LEU A 312 25.62 32.55 29.16
CA LEU A 312 25.57 32.10 30.54
C LEU A 312 26.97 32.18 31.17
N PHE A 313 27.01 32.64 32.41
CA PHE A 313 28.23 32.83 33.18
C PHE A 313 28.06 32.22 34.58
N CYS A 314 28.99 31.36 34.98
CA CYS A 314 28.99 30.77 36.32
C CYS A 314 29.71 31.71 37.29
N LYS A 315 28.98 32.37 38.20
CA LYS A 315 29.57 33.30 39.19
C LYS A 315 30.52 32.59 40.18
N PHE A 316 30.31 31.29 40.40
CA PHE A 316 31.14 30.49 41.30
C PHE A 316 32.51 30.18 40.68
N LYS A 317 32.52 29.65 39.45
CA LYS A 317 33.75 29.33 38.71
C LYS A 317 34.38 30.52 37.98
N LYS A 318 33.64 31.62 37.84
CA LYS A 318 34.03 32.86 37.13
C LYS A 318 34.35 32.64 35.64
N GLU A 319 33.61 31.75 34.99
CA GLU A 319 33.79 31.41 33.58
C GLU A 319 32.46 31.39 32.81
N SER A 320 32.54 31.49 31.48
CA SER A 320 31.37 31.27 30.62
C SER A 320 31.00 29.79 30.64
N THR A 321 29.71 29.49 30.62
CA THR A 321 29.19 28.13 30.76
C THR A 321 28.02 27.92 29.81
N GLU A 322 27.63 26.68 29.59
CA GLU A 322 26.43 26.30 28.85
C GLU A 322 25.38 25.74 29.81
N SER A 323 24.11 25.71 29.42
CA SER A 323 23.03 25.28 30.34
C SER A 323 23.30 23.87 30.90
N GLU A 324 23.75 22.96 30.04
CA GLU A 324 24.02 21.55 30.35
C GLU A 324 25.26 21.32 31.23
N SER A 325 26.14 22.32 31.37
CA SER A 325 27.34 22.21 32.24
C SER A 325 26.99 21.93 33.71
N ALA A 326 25.75 22.20 34.13
CA ALA A 326 25.27 21.96 35.49
C ALA A 326 25.09 20.47 35.84
N ILE A 327 24.97 19.58 34.84
CA ILE A 327 24.70 18.14 35.02
C ILE A 327 25.82 17.49 35.85
N ASN A 328 27.08 17.75 35.48
CA ASN A 328 28.26 17.20 36.17
C ASN A 328 28.87 18.17 37.18
N CYS A 329 28.23 19.32 37.45
CA CYS A 329 28.81 20.36 38.30
C CYS A 329 28.55 20.10 39.78
N GLU A 330 29.57 19.71 40.54
CA GLU A 330 29.50 19.49 42.00
C GLU A 330 28.98 20.72 42.78
N TYR A 331 29.20 21.91 42.22
CA TYR A 331 28.77 23.19 42.79
C TYR A 331 27.33 23.56 42.43
N PHE A 332 26.61 22.78 41.62
CA PHE A 332 25.23 23.09 41.27
C PHE A 332 24.34 23.17 42.52
N ARG A 333 23.59 24.27 42.66
CA ARG A 333 22.60 24.46 43.72
C ARG A 333 21.39 25.15 43.12
N THR A 334 20.22 24.53 43.18
CA THR A 334 18.97 25.09 42.65
C THR A 334 18.64 26.43 43.33
N LYS A 335 18.17 27.41 42.57
CA LYS A 335 17.58 28.63 43.13
C LYS A 335 16.37 28.21 43.99
N LYS A 336 16.33 28.65 45.25
CA LYS A 336 15.08 28.60 46.01
C LYS A 336 14.16 29.68 45.44
N HIS A 337 12.95 29.31 45.06
CA HIS A 337 11.89 30.25 44.69
C HIS A 337 11.41 31.01 45.93
#